data_AF-A0A1D7YK88-F1
#
_entry.id   AF-A0A1D7YK88-F1
#
_cell.length_a   1.000
_cell.length_b   1.000
_cell.length_c   1.000
_cell.angle_alpha   90.00
_cell.angle_beta   90.00
_cell.angle_gamma   90.00
#
_symmetry.space_group_name_H-M   'P 1'
#
loop_
_entity.id
_entity.type
_entity.pdbx_description
1 polymer ?
#
loop_
_entity_poly.entity_id
_entity_poly.type
_entity_poly.pdbx_seq_one_letter_code
_entity_poly.pdbx_strand_id
1 'polypeptide(L)' 'MQLHLAHFQVLSRGGRPPEPTDAGWKDTVDVRPYEVVDVLVRFRGHRGRCMLHCHNLEHEDMAMMANYQVM' A
#
# COMPACT_ATOMS: atom_id res chain seq x y z
N MET A 1 -0.85 1.38 5.55
CA MET A 1 -1.33 1.76 4.21
C MET A 1 -1.74 0.51 3.46
N GLN A 2 -3.00 0.39 3.03
CA GLN A 2 -3.61 -0.77 2.38
C GLN A 2 -4.00 -0.43 0.94
N LEU A 3 -3.64 -1.30 0.00
CA LEU A 3 -4.05 -1.21 -1.40
C LEU A 3 -5.07 -2.32 -1.71
N HIS A 4 -6.27 -1.97 -2.16
CA HIS A 4 -7.24 -2.97 -2.62
C HIS A 4 -6.81 -3.58 -3.97
N LEU A 5 -7.48 -4.64 -4.41
CA LEU A 5 -7.35 -5.31 -5.72
C LEU A 5 -6.05 -6.07 -6.01
N ALA A 6 -4.88 -5.56 -5.63
CA ALA A 6 -3.60 -6.17 -5.98
C ALA A 6 -2.64 -6.21 -4.80
N HIS A 7 -1.82 -7.27 -4.77
CA HIS A 7 -0.67 -7.33 -3.87
C HIS A 7 0.52 -6.59 -4.49
N PHE A 8 1.44 -6.19 -3.62
CA PHE A 8 2.70 -5.52 -3.95
C PHE A 8 3.88 -6.16 -3.22
N GLN A 9 5.08 -5.82 -3.66
CA GLN A 9 6.32 -6.08 -2.95
C GLN A 9 6.92 -4.74 -2.50
N VAL A 10 7.48 -4.70 -1.29
CA VAL A 10 8.21 -3.52 -0.81
C VAL A 10 9.60 -3.51 -1.45
N LEU A 11 9.98 -2.39 -2.05
CA LEU A 11 11.28 -2.20 -2.69
C LEU A 11 12.29 -1.52 -1.75
N SER A 12 11.84 -0.51 -1.00
CA SER A 12 12.69 0.26 -0.08
C SER A 12 11.91 0.96 1.01
N ARG A 13 12.58 1.21 2.14
CA ARG A 13 12.10 2.00 3.28
C ARG A 13 13.02 3.18 3.55
N GLY A 14 12.66 4.36 3.03
CA GLY A 14 13.47 5.57 3.11
C GLY A 14 14.85 5.39 2.47
N GLY A 15 14.88 4.76 1.29
CA GLY A 15 16.12 4.43 0.57
C GLY A 15 16.94 3.27 1.14
N ARG A 16 16.47 2.61 2.22
CA ARG A 16 17.11 1.41 2.78
C ARG A 16 16.44 0.13 2.27
N PRO A 17 17.14 -1.02 2.31
CA PRO A 17 16.54 -2.32 2.00
C PRO A 17 15.28 -2.61 2.83
N PRO A 18 14.32 -3.40 2.30
CA PRO A 18 13.13 -3.80 3.04
C PRO A 18 13.46 -4.57 4.34
N GLU A 19 12.57 -4.51 5.32
CA GLU A 19 12.67 -5.31 6.55
C GLU A 19 12.34 -6.79 6.25
N PRO A 20 12.80 -7.77 7.07
CA PRO A 20 12.41 -9.18 6.88
C PRO A 20 10.89 -9.42 6.87
N THR A 21 10.13 -8.60 7.60
CA THR A 21 8.67 -8.58 7.66
C THR A 21 8.02 -8.05 6.38
N ASP A 22 8.77 -7.38 5.51
CA ASP A 22 8.32 -6.91 4.21
C ASP A 22 8.44 -8.02 3.12
N ALA A 23 8.99 -9.19 3.47
CA ALA A 23 9.16 -10.28 2.52
C ALA A 23 7.82 -10.81 1.97
N GLY A 24 7.85 -11.19 0.68
CA GLY A 24 6.71 -11.77 -0.01
C GLY A 24 5.77 -10.72 -0.61
N TRP A 25 4.55 -11.16 -0.90
CA TRP A 25 3.48 -10.33 -1.44
C TRP A 25 2.62 -9.81 -0.30
N LYS A 26 2.35 -8.50 -0.30
CA LYS A 26 1.58 -7.81 0.73
C LYS A 26 0.49 -6.96 0.10
N ASP A 27 -0.54 -6.65 0.86
CA ASP A 27 -1.55 -5.66 0.53
C ASP A 27 -1.54 -4.49 1.54
N THR A 28 -1.06 -4.73 2.75
CA THR A 28 -0.78 -3.70 3.77
C THR A 28 0.71 -3.54 4.03
N VAL A 29 1.15 -2.29 4.20
CA VAL A 29 2.46 -1.95 4.76
C VAL A 29 2.34 -0.88 5.84
N ASP A 30 3.08 -1.07 6.94
CA ASP A 30 3.23 -0.06 8.00
C ASP A 30 4.21 1.02 7.56
N VAL A 31 3.81 2.29 7.70
CA VAL A 31 4.60 3.47 7.33
C VAL A 31 4.78 4.30 8.59
N ARG A 32 5.99 4.29 9.13
CA ARG A 32 6.34 4.96 10.39
C ARG A 32 6.42 6.48 10.20
N PRO A 33 6.38 7.28 11.27
CA PRO A 33 6.58 8.72 11.17
C PRO A 33 7.85 9.09 10.42
N TYR A 34 7.75 10.04 9.48
CA TYR A 34 8.84 10.50 8.60
C TYR A 34 9.44 9.43 7.67
N GLU A 35 8.75 8.30 7.49
CA GLU A 35 9.16 7.24 6.58
C GLU A 35 8.50 7.39 5.20
N VAL A 36 9.23 6.97 4.16
CA VAL A 36 8.70 6.77 2.82
C VAL A 36 8.91 5.31 2.47
N VAL A 37 7.90 4.64 1.91
CA VAL A 37 7.99 3.23 1.50
C VAL A 37 7.68 3.14 0.01
N ASP A 38 8.63 2.62 -0.76
CA ASP A 38 8.44 2.36 -2.18
C ASP A 38 7.90 0.94 -2.38
N VAL A 39 6.80 0.80 -3.12
CA VAL A 39 6.18 -0.49 -3.42
C VAL A 39 6.06 -0.71 -4.91
N LEU A 40 6.22 -1.97 -5.34
CA LEU A 40 6.01 -2.39 -6.72
C LEU A 40 4.71 -3.18 -6.83
N VAL A 41 3.77 -2.67 -7.63
CA VAL A 41 2.46 -3.28 -7.83
C VAL A 41 2.31 -3.65 -9.30
N ARG A 42 1.67 -4.80 -9.57
CA ARG A 42 1.26 -5.21 -10.91
C ARG A 42 -0.25 -5.39 -10.97
N PHE A 43 -0.95 -4.48 -11.64
CA PHE A 43 -2.39 -4.57 -11.86
C PHE A 43 -2.71 -5.47 -13.06
N ARG A 44 -3.51 -6.53 -12.83
CA ARG A 44 -3.98 -7.46 -13.87
C ARG A 44 -5.37 -8.00 -13.52
N GLY A 45 -6.12 -8.43 -14.54
CA GLY A 45 -7.35 -9.23 -14.39
C GLY A 45 -8.64 -8.42 -14.22
N HIS A 46 -8.62 -7.31 -13.48
CA HIS A 46 -9.82 -6.51 -13.23
C HIS A 46 -9.56 -5.02 -13.41
N ARG A 47 -10.52 -4.32 -14.05
CA ARG A 47 -10.54 -2.86 -14.25
C ARG A 47 -11.59 -2.26 -13.31
N GLY A 48 -11.41 -1.01 -12.91
CA GLY A 48 -12.37 -0.32 -12.05
C GLY A 48 -11.73 0.61 -11.03
N ARG A 49 -12.60 1.27 -10.26
CA ARG A 49 -12.21 2.08 -9.11
C ARG A 49 -11.92 1.18 -7.92
N CYS A 50 -10.83 1.45 -7.22
CA CYS A 50 -10.41 0.71 -6.04
C CYS A 50 -9.90 1.69 -4.96
N MET A 51 -9.85 1.21 -3.72
CA MET A 51 -9.47 2.02 -2.56
C MET A 51 -7.99 1.86 -2.23
N LEU A 52 -7.37 2.96 -1.84
CA LEU A 52 -6.06 3.05 -1.19
C LEU A 52 -6.25 3.86 0.08
N HIS A 53 -5.90 3.31 1.24
CA HIS A 53 -6.22 3.98 2.50
C HIS A 53 -5.34 3.54 3.68
N CYS A 54 -5.39 4.30 4.76
CA CYS A 54 -4.75 3.91 6.00
C CYS A 54 -5.60 2.87 6.72
N HIS A 55 -5.04 1.71 7.04
CA HIS A 55 -5.77 0.63 7.73
C HIS A 55 -5.79 0.80 9.27
N ASN A 56 -5.54 2.01 9.76
CA ASN A 56 -5.92 2.41 11.10
C ASN A 56 -7.36 2.92 10.99
N LEU A 57 -8.30 2.27 11.67
CA LEU A 57 -9.74 2.48 11.47
C LEU A 57 -10.15 3.92 11.77
N GLU A 58 -9.58 4.52 12.83
CA GLU A 58 -9.87 5.90 13.17
C GLU A 58 -9.39 6.86 12.08
N HIS A 59 -8.21 6.61 11.50
CA HIS A 59 -7.70 7.42 10.38
C HIS A 59 -8.51 7.20 9.11
N GLU A 60 -8.92 5.96 8.82
CA GLU A 60 -9.79 5.61 7.69
C GLU A 60 -11.12 6.36 7.77
N ASP A 61 -11.81 6.25 8.92
CA ASP A 61 -13.12 6.87 9.18
C ASP A 61 -13.03 8.40 9.15
N MET A 62 -11.88 8.95 9.55
CA MET A 62 -11.56 10.39 9.41
C MET A 62 -10.98 10.76 8.04
N ALA A 63 -11.32 9.99 7.01
CA ALA A 63 -11.08 10.27 5.59
C ALA A 63 -9.63 10.17 5.10
N MET A 64 -8.75 9.39 5.75
CA MET A 64 -7.43 9.04 5.23
C MET A 64 -7.52 7.95 4.15
N MET A 65 -8.26 8.25 3.09
CA MET A 65 -8.58 7.35 1.99
C MET A 65 -8.56 8.06 0.64
N ALA A 66 -8.23 7.31 -0.41
CA ALA A 66 -8.22 7.76 -1.79
C ALA A 66 -8.76 6.66 -2.72
N ASN A 67 -9.26 7.09 -3.87
CA ASN A 67 -9.60 6.18 -4.96
C ASN A 67 -8.46 6.17 -5.98
N TYR A 68 -8.23 5.02 -6.61
CA TYR A 68 -7.44 4.91 -7.83
C TYR A 68 -8.21 4.10 -8.89
N GLN A 69 -7.89 4.33 -10.16
CA GLN A 69 -8.55 3.68 -11.30
C GLN A 69 -7.56 2.76 -12.01
N VAL A 70 -7.91 1.47 -12.10
CA VAL A 70 -7.22 0.55 -13.02
C VAL A 70 -7.92 0.63 -14.37
N MET A 71 -7.16 1.09 -15.37
CA MET A 71 -7.56 1.17 -16.78
C MET A 71 -7.05 -0.01 -17.57
#